data_AF-A0A354NZA9-F1
#
_entry.id   AF-A0A354NZA9-F1
#
_cell.length_a   1.000
_cell.length_b   1.000
_cell.length_c   1.000
_cell.angle_alpha   90.00
_cell.angle_beta   90.00
_cell.angle_gamma   90.00
#
_symmetry.space_group_name_H-M   'P 1'
#
loop_
_entity.id
_entity.type
_entity.pdbx_description
1 polymer ?
#
loop_
_entity_poly.entity_id
_entity_poly.type
_entity_poly.pdbx_seq_one_letter_code
_entity_poly.pdbx_strand_id
1 'polypeptide(L)'
;MQELRDNAQALVARGKGILAADESTGTIKKRFDSINAKSTEETRLNYREMLFRTEGAAEFISGVILYDETLRQNSAIDGTP
;
A
#
# COMPACT_ATOMS: atom_id res chain seq x y z
N MET A 1 22.28 11.53 -8.66
CA MET A 1 22.67 10.19 -9.18
C MET A 1 22.89 9.20 -8.04
N GLN A 2 23.68 9.56 -7.02
CA GLN A 2 23.93 8.69 -5.86
C GLN A 2 22.62 8.30 -5.13
N GLU A 3 21.80 9.29 -4.77
CA GLU A 3 20.50 9.06 -4.10
C GLU A 3 19.56 8.11 -4.87
N LEU A 4 19.40 8.30 -6.18
CA LEU A 4 18.59 7.41 -7.02
C LEU A 4 19.12 5.97 -7.02
N ARG A 5 20.43 5.81 -7.07
CA ARG A 5 21.08 4.49 -7.01
C ARG A 5 20.85 3.84 -5.64
N ASP A 6 21.00 4.60 -4.56
CA ASP A 6 20.84 4.10 -3.20
C ASP A 6 19.39 3.68 -2.93
N ASN A 7 18.42 4.51 -3.35
CA ASN A 7 17.00 4.18 -3.28
C ASN A 7 16.66 2.92 -4.09
N ALA A 8 17.17 2.82 -5.33
CA ALA A 8 16.95 1.65 -6.16
C ALA A 8 17.52 0.37 -5.50
N GLN A 9 18.73 0.45 -4.92
CA GLN A 9 19.35 -0.68 -4.21
C GLN A 9 18.55 -1.07 -2.95
N ALA A 10 18.05 -0.10 -2.20
CA ALA A 10 17.19 -0.35 -1.04
C ALA A 10 15.87 -1.06 -1.43
N LEU A 11 15.27 -0.65 -2.55
CA LEU A 11 14.05 -1.26 -3.09
C LEU A 11 14.27 -2.72 -3.53
N VAL A 12 15.48 -3.12 -3.94
CA VAL A 12 15.78 -4.50 -4.38
C VAL A 12 16.69 -5.27 -3.42
N ALA A 13 16.68 -4.92 -2.13
CA ALA A 13 17.44 -5.63 -1.12
C ALA A 13 17.11 -7.15 -1.12
N ARG A 14 18.12 -8.00 -0.88
CA ARG A 14 17.96 -9.45 -0.90
C ARG A 14 16.87 -9.91 0.07
N GLY A 15 15.92 -10.70 -0.42
CA GLY A 15 14.81 -11.20 0.39
C GLY A 15 13.64 -10.22 0.52
N LYS A 16 13.72 -9.04 -0.11
CA LYS A 16 12.64 -8.05 -0.15
C LYS A 16 12.08 -7.87 -1.55
N GLY A 17 10.81 -7.46 -1.60
CA GLY A 17 10.09 -7.11 -2.81
C GLY A 17 9.23 -5.86 -2.66
N ILE A 18 8.48 -5.54 -3.71
CA ILE A 18 7.60 -4.36 -3.77
C ILE A 18 6.14 -4.81 -3.65
N LEU A 19 5.39 -4.15 -2.78
CA LEU A 19 3.94 -4.28 -2.71
C LEU A 19 3.29 -3.25 -3.64
N ALA A 20 2.62 -3.71 -4.70
CA ALA A 20 1.81 -2.85 -5.55
C ALA A 20 0.40 -2.69 -4.93
N ALA A 21 0.18 -1.56 -4.26
CA ALA A 21 -1.11 -1.18 -3.64
C ALA A 21 -1.72 0.05 -4.35
N ASP A 22 -1.39 0.24 -5.62
CA ASP A 22 -1.69 1.39 -6.46
C ASP A 22 -2.99 1.25 -7.27
N GLU A 23 -3.86 0.31 -6.89
CA GLU A 23 -5.12 0.14 -7.59
C GLU A 23 -6.00 1.39 -7.50
N SER A 24 -6.32 1.95 -8.67
CA SER A 24 -7.28 3.05 -8.81
C SER A 24 -8.64 2.69 -8.18
N THR A 25 -9.45 3.71 -7.88
CA THR A 25 -10.80 3.55 -7.33
C THR A 25 -11.66 2.57 -8.16
N GLY A 26 -11.56 2.60 -9.49
CA GLY A 26 -12.28 1.68 -10.37
C GLY A 26 -11.74 0.25 -10.31
N THR A 27 -10.43 0.08 -10.21
CA THR A 27 -9.77 -1.24 -10.14
C THR A 27 -10.06 -1.92 -8.80
N ILE A 28 -9.91 -1.20 -7.68
CA ILE A 28 -10.17 -1.75 -6.34
C ILE A 28 -11.64 -2.08 -6.13
N LYS A 29 -12.56 -1.29 -6.73
CA LYS A 29 -14.00 -1.61 -6.72
C LYS A 29 -14.25 -3.00 -7.29
N LYS A 30 -13.64 -3.37 -8.43
CA LYS A 30 -13.81 -4.72 -9.01
C LYS A 30 -13.33 -5.83 -8.09
N ARG A 31 -12.24 -5.60 -7.34
CA ARG A 31 -11.75 -6.55 -6.33
C ARG A 31 -12.76 -6.70 -5.18
N PHE A 32 -13.29 -5.59 -4.67
CA PHE A 32 -14.29 -5.62 -3.61
C PHE A 32 -15.61 -6.23 -4.05
N ASP A 33 -16.06 -5.96 -5.28
CA ASP A 33 -17.27 -6.57 -5.85
C ASP A 33 -17.15 -8.11 -5.87
N SER A 34 -15.96 -8.67 -6.14
CA SER A 34 -15.73 -10.12 -6.16
C SER A 34 -15.89 -10.81 -4.80
N ILE A 35 -15.82 -10.04 -3.70
CA ILE A 35 -16.01 -10.52 -2.32
C ILE A 35 -17.27 -9.94 -1.68
N ASN A 36 -18.18 -9.35 -2.48
CA ASN A 36 -19.40 -8.69 -2.02
C ASN A 36 -19.16 -7.56 -1.00
N ALA A 37 -18.00 -6.89 -1.07
CA ALA A 37 -17.69 -5.73 -0.26
C ALA A 37 -18.06 -4.43 -1.00
N LYS A 38 -18.57 -3.44 -0.27
CA LYS A 38 -18.87 -2.11 -0.82
C LYS A 38 -17.57 -1.31 -0.94
N SER A 39 -17.34 -0.67 -2.09
CA SER A 39 -16.22 0.26 -2.26
C SER A 39 -16.59 1.68 -1.82
N THR A 40 -16.34 1.98 -0.55
CA THR A 40 -16.33 3.34 0.01
C THR A 40 -14.90 3.78 0.30
N GLU A 41 -14.67 5.07 0.50
CA GLU A 41 -13.36 5.60 0.91
C GLU A 41 -12.83 4.91 2.17
N GLU A 42 -13.66 4.80 3.20
CA GLU A 42 -13.35 4.10 4.45
C GLU A 42 -12.93 2.65 4.24
N THR A 43 -13.67 1.88 3.43
CA THR A 43 -13.30 0.47 3.16
C THR A 43 -12.01 0.33 2.36
N ARG A 44 -11.70 1.30 1.49
CA ARG A 44 -10.43 1.32 0.75
C ARG A 44 -9.28 1.65 1.69
N LEU A 45 -9.45 2.63 2.57
CA LEU A 45 -8.48 2.98 3.62
C LEU A 45 -8.23 1.77 4.53
N ASN A 46 -9.28 1.18 5.10
CA ASN A 46 -9.16 0.01 5.99
C ASN A 46 -8.44 -1.16 5.31
N TYR A 47 -8.68 -1.39 4.02
CA TYR A 47 -7.97 -2.41 3.26
C TYR A 47 -6.47 -2.11 3.12
N ARG A 48 -6.09 -0.86 2.86
CA ARG A 48 -4.66 -0.47 2.79
C ARG A 48 -3.99 -0.48 4.15
N GLU A 49 -4.69 -0.01 5.16
CA GLU A 49 -4.23 -0.03 6.54
C GLU A 49 -3.95 -1.45 7.02
N MET A 50 -4.82 -2.41 6.70
CA MET A 50 -4.58 -3.83 6.95
C MET A 50 -3.28 -4.32 6.29
N LEU A 51 -3.02 -3.94 5.03
CA LEU A 51 -1.79 -4.32 4.33
C LEU A 51 -0.54 -3.71 4.99
N PHE A 52 -0.59 -2.44 5.40
CA PHE A 52 0.57 -1.72 5.91
C PHE A 52 0.90 -2.04 7.38
N ARG A 53 -0.11 -2.38 8.18
CA ARG A 53 0.04 -2.72 9.60
C ARG A 53 0.27 -4.20 9.87
N THR A 54 0.39 -5.02 8.82
CA THR A 54 0.70 -6.44 8.99
C THR A 54 2.06 -6.62 9.67
N GLU A 55 2.07 -7.21 10.86
CA GLU A 55 3.29 -7.48 11.63
C GLU A 55 4.25 -8.38 10.84
N GLY A 56 5.55 -8.06 10.84
CA GLY A 56 6.57 -8.79 10.10
C GLY A 56 6.60 -8.52 8.59
N ALA A 57 5.62 -7.81 8.00
CA ALA A 57 5.60 -7.55 6.56
C ALA A 57 6.82 -6.75 6.06
N ALA A 58 7.35 -5.84 6.89
CA ALA A 58 8.53 -5.03 6.59
C ALA A 58 9.84 -5.85 6.43
N GLU A 59 9.86 -7.10 6.88
CA GLU A 59 10.98 -8.02 6.66
C GLU A 59 11.10 -8.41 5.18
N PHE A 60 9.97 -8.45 4.47
CA PHE A 60 9.86 -8.91 3.08
C PHE A 60 9.50 -7.81 2.09
N ILE A 61 9.08 -6.64 2.55
CA ILE A 61 8.67 -5.52 1.71
C ILE A 61 9.65 -4.36 1.91
N SER A 62 10.25 -3.89 0.83
CA SER A 62 11.18 -2.75 0.79
C SER A 62 10.52 -1.46 0.27
N GLY A 63 9.41 -1.59 -0.46
CA GLY A 63 8.70 -0.45 -1.01
C GLY A 63 7.25 -0.77 -1.31
N VAL A 64 6.42 0.26 -1.34
CA VAL A 64 5.00 0.18 -1.65
C VAL A 64 4.68 1.19 -2.74
N ILE A 65 3.98 0.78 -3.78
CA ILE A 65 3.43 1.68 -4.80
C ILE A 65 2.03 2.06 -4.35
N LEU A 66 1.77 3.36 -4.21
CA LEU A 66 0.51 3.89 -3.69
C LEU A 66 -0.28 4.60 -4.78
N TYR A 67 -1.60 4.54 -4.69
CA TYR A 67 -2.50 5.40 -5.44
C TYR A 67 -2.61 6.78 -4.77
N ASP A 68 -2.86 7.84 -5.55
CA ASP A 68 -2.89 9.23 -5.04
C ASP A 68 -3.88 9.42 -3.88
N GLU A 69 -5.02 8.72 -3.91
CA GLU A 69 -5.99 8.72 -2.78
C GLU A 69 -5.34 8.23 -1.49
N THR A 70 -4.64 7.09 -1.54
CA THR A 70 -4.01 6.48 -0.37
C THR A 70 -2.85 7.32 0.17
N LEU A 71 -2.09 7.99 -0.70
CA LEU A 71 -0.98 8.86 -0.31
C LEU A 71 -1.43 10.10 0.49
N ARG A 72 -2.70 10.52 0.35
CA ARG A 72 -3.26 11.71 0.99
C ARG A 72 -4.14 11.39 2.21
N GLN A 73 -4.39 10.12 2.48
CA GLN A 73 -5.21 9.66 3.59
C GLN A 73 -4.36 9.49 4.84
N ASN A 74 -4.98 9.69 6.01
CA ASN A 74 -4.37 9.31 7.28
C ASN A 74 -5.06 8.03 7.78
N SER A 75 -4.31 7.21 8.50
CA SER A 75 -4.78 6.07 9.27
C SER A 75 -6.00 6.43 10.12
N ALA A 76 -7.02 5.57 10.07
CA ALA A 76 -8.19 5.69 10.91
C ALA A 76 -7.93 5.25 12.37
N ILE A 77 -6.81 4.56 12.63
CA ILE A 77 -6.44 4.00 13.93
C ILE A 77 -5.72 5.02 14.82
N ASP A 78 -4.67 5.66 14.30
CA ASP A 78 -3.80 6.54 15.10
C ASP A 78 -3.49 7.89 14.42
N GLY A 79 -4.08 8.15 13.25
CA GLY A 79 -3.89 9.41 12.52
C GLY A 79 -2.52 9.57 11.85
N THR A 80 -1.70 8.50 11.82
CA THR A 80 -0.47 8.49 11.01
C THR A 80 -0.81 8.69 9.53
N PRO A 81 -0.05 9.52 8.78
CA PRO A 81 -0.18 9.60 7.33
C PRO A 81 0.07 8.26 6.64
#